data_AF-A0A257QUG2-F1
#
_entry.id   AF-A0A257QUG2-F1
#
_cell.length_a   1.000
_cell.length_b   1.000
_cell.length_c   1.000
_cell.angle_alpha   90.00
_cell.angle_beta   90.00
_cell.angle_gamma   90.00
#
_symmetry.space_group_name_H-M   'P 1'
#
loop_
_entity.id
_entity.type
_entity.pdbx_description
1 polymer ?
#
loop_
_entity_poly.entity_id
_entity_poly.type
_entity_poly.pdbx_seq_one_letter_code
_entity_poly.pdbx_strand_id
1 'polypeptide(L)'
;MTSAVPSIQFTQTGIVVPTEAEVLAGVQVDINTAFGGGLNPALETPQGQLASSQAAIISDKNAQIAEIANQVNPDYADGRWQDAIAKIYFLTRIPSAGTVVTATVTGLNGTVIPVGAQAQNSSTGDIYTCTSGATIGVSGSATVVFTAVVPGPTACASGALDTIYRLIPGWDTITNASAGAVGRYAETRQEFETRRAASVALNSNGSVQSVYANVLAVSGVLSAYAIDNPTSAPVT
;
A
#
# COMPACT_ATOMS: atom_id res chain seq x y z
N MET A 1 -42.98 -5.46 -12.25
CA MET A 1 -43.25 -4.29 -11.40
C MET A 1 -42.12 -3.30 -11.62
N THR A 2 -42.44 -2.05 -11.88
CA THR A 2 -41.49 -0.94 -11.92
C THR A 2 -41.42 -0.34 -10.51
N SER A 3 -40.23 -0.30 -9.93
CA SER A 3 -39.97 0.29 -8.61
C SER A 3 -40.07 1.82 -8.69
N ALA A 4 -40.66 2.46 -7.68
CA ALA A 4 -40.67 3.91 -7.52
C ALA A 4 -39.34 4.45 -6.97
N VAL A 5 -38.47 3.58 -6.43
CA VAL A 5 -37.09 3.94 -6.06
C VAL A 5 -36.30 4.41 -7.29
N PRO A 6 -35.73 5.64 -7.28
CA PRO A 6 -34.89 6.11 -8.37
C PRO A 6 -33.65 5.22 -8.55
N SER A 7 -33.30 4.94 -9.81
CA SER A 7 -32.08 4.19 -10.13
C SER A 7 -30.86 5.09 -10.12
N ILE A 8 -29.67 4.52 -9.84
CA ILE A 8 -28.39 5.17 -10.12
C ILE A 8 -28.30 5.55 -11.60
N GLN A 9 -27.64 6.68 -11.90
CA GLN A 9 -27.43 7.15 -13.26
C GLN A 9 -25.94 7.24 -13.57
N PHE A 10 -25.52 6.68 -14.70
CA PHE A 10 -24.18 6.87 -15.24
C PHE A 10 -24.25 7.96 -16.31
N THR A 11 -23.65 9.11 -16.03
CA THR A 11 -23.60 10.26 -16.94
C THR A 11 -22.18 10.41 -17.51
N GLN A 12 -22.02 11.33 -18.46
CA GLN A 12 -20.69 11.66 -18.99
C GLN A 12 -19.73 12.25 -17.95
N THR A 13 -20.25 12.81 -16.85
CA THR A 13 -19.46 13.41 -15.78
C THR A 13 -19.20 12.44 -14.62
N GLY A 14 -19.81 11.26 -14.61
CA GLY A 14 -19.64 10.25 -13.57
C GLY A 14 -20.94 9.59 -13.13
N ILE A 15 -20.89 8.92 -11.99
CA ILE A 15 -22.07 8.31 -11.37
C ILE A 15 -22.84 9.33 -10.52
N VAL A 16 -24.16 9.34 -10.67
CA VAL A 16 -25.09 10.11 -9.83
C VAL A 16 -25.94 9.12 -9.04
N VAL A 17 -25.85 9.21 -7.71
CA VAL A 17 -26.59 8.36 -6.78
C VAL A 17 -27.75 9.17 -6.19
N PRO A 18 -28.97 8.62 -6.16
CA PRO A 18 -30.10 9.28 -5.50
C PRO A 18 -29.84 9.44 -4.00
N THR A 19 -30.36 10.52 -3.42
CA THR A 19 -30.26 10.76 -1.99
C THR A 19 -31.07 9.73 -1.19
N GLU A 20 -30.69 9.50 0.07
CA GLU A 20 -31.42 8.57 0.94
C GLU A 20 -32.90 8.96 1.11
N ALA A 21 -33.21 10.27 1.10
CA ALA A 21 -34.57 10.76 1.14
C ALA A 21 -35.39 10.37 -0.10
N GLU A 22 -34.78 10.46 -1.29
CA GLU A 22 -35.43 10.04 -2.55
C GLU A 22 -35.62 8.52 -2.61
N VAL A 23 -34.65 7.75 -2.11
CA VAL A 23 -34.75 6.30 -1.99
C VAL A 23 -35.87 5.92 -1.01
N LEU A 24 -35.92 6.55 0.16
CA LEU A 24 -36.96 6.31 1.17
C LEU A 24 -38.36 6.62 0.62
N ALA A 25 -38.52 7.75 -0.07
CA ALA A 25 -39.79 8.10 -0.69
C ALA A 25 -40.25 7.04 -1.70
N GLY A 26 -39.33 6.56 -2.55
CA GLY A 26 -39.61 5.47 -3.49
C GLY A 26 -40.00 4.16 -2.80
N VAL A 27 -39.26 3.76 -1.77
CA VAL A 27 -39.54 2.54 -0.99
C VAL A 27 -40.92 2.62 -0.32
N GLN A 28 -41.27 3.77 0.26
CA GLN A 28 -42.58 3.97 0.88
C GLN A 28 -43.73 3.81 -0.13
N VAL A 29 -43.56 4.33 -1.35
CA VAL A 29 -44.55 4.18 -2.43
C VAL A 29 -44.67 2.72 -2.87
N ASP A 30 -43.56 2.01 -3.02
CA ASP A 30 -43.55 0.60 -3.42
C ASP A 30 -44.21 -0.29 -2.36
N ILE A 31 -43.88 -0.09 -1.08
CA ILE A 31 -44.52 -0.81 0.04
C ILE A 31 -46.01 -0.47 0.07
N ASN A 32 -46.40 0.80 0.05
CA ASN A 32 -47.82 1.19 0.10
C ASN A 32 -48.62 0.57 -1.05
N THR A 33 -48.06 0.53 -2.26
CA THR A 33 -48.69 -0.11 -3.42
C THR A 33 -48.81 -1.62 -3.26
N ALA A 34 -47.76 -2.29 -2.75
CA ALA A 34 -47.74 -3.73 -2.54
C ALA A 34 -48.79 -4.21 -1.52
N PHE A 35 -49.10 -3.40 -0.50
CA PHE A 35 -50.11 -3.72 0.52
C PHE A 35 -51.54 -3.26 0.17
N GLY A 36 -51.77 -2.73 -1.04
CA GLY A 36 -53.10 -2.31 -1.49
C GLY A 36 -53.50 -0.87 -1.10
N GLY A 37 -52.55 -0.07 -0.61
CA GLY A 37 -52.72 1.35 -0.28
C GLY A 37 -53.18 1.63 1.15
N GLY A 38 -53.00 2.88 1.59
CA GLY A 38 -53.48 3.37 2.90
C GLY A 38 -52.57 3.05 4.09
N LEU A 39 -51.31 2.66 3.85
CA LEU A 39 -50.34 2.47 4.94
C LEU A 39 -49.98 3.80 5.59
N ASN A 40 -49.66 3.76 6.89
CA ASN A 40 -49.10 4.89 7.61
C ASN A 40 -47.59 4.97 7.34
N PRO A 41 -47.08 6.03 6.67
CA PRO A 41 -45.65 6.15 6.34
C PRO A 41 -44.81 6.72 7.49
N ALA A 42 -45.40 7.05 8.64
CA ALA A 42 -44.68 7.61 9.77
C ALA A 42 -43.55 6.66 10.21
N LEU A 43 -42.33 7.19 10.36
CA LEU A 43 -41.13 6.41 10.58
C LEU A 43 -41.16 5.60 11.90
N GLU A 44 -41.97 6.01 12.87
CA GLU A 44 -42.16 5.30 14.15
C GLU A 44 -43.07 4.06 14.04
N THR A 45 -43.73 3.86 12.90
CA THR A 45 -44.59 2.69 12.67
C THR A 45 -43.77 1.50 12.19
N PRO A 46 -44.25 0.26 12.35
CA PRO A 46 -43.60 -0.92 11.77
C PRO A 46 -43.37 -0.78 10.26
N GLN A 47 -44.32 -0.18 9.53
CA GLN A 47 -44.19 0.04 8.08
C GLN A 47 -43.11 1.09 7.77
N GLY A 48 -43.07 2.18 8.54
CA GLY A 48 -42.03 3.20 8.43
C GLY A 48 -40.63 2.66 8.72
N GLN A 49 -40.48 1.83 9.76
CA GLN A 49 -39.20 1.18 10.09
C GLN A 49 -38.74 0.21 9.00
N LEU A 50 -39.65 -0.57 8.41
CA LEU A 50 -39.33 -1.44 7.28
C LEU A 50 -38.85 -0.63 6.06
N ALA A 51 -39.54 0.48 5.74
CA ALA A 51 -39.15 1.36 4.66
C ALA A 51 -37.77 2.00 4.90
N SER A 52 -37.52 2.49 6.12
CA SER A 52 -36.23 3.07 6.51
C SER A 52 -35.09 2.06 6.43
N SER A 53 -35.28 0.84 6.94
CA SER A 53 -34.26 -0.21 6.88
C SER A 53 -33.93 -0.61 5.45
N GLN A 54 -34.94 -0.73 4.57
CA GLN A 54 -34.74 -1.02 3.16
C GLN A 54 -34.04 0.13 2.43
N ALA A 55 -34.44 1.38 2.70
CA ALA A 55 -33.81 2.56 2.12
C ALA A 55 -32.33 2.68 2.52
N ALA A 56 -32.00 2.38 3.77
CA ALA A 56 -30.62 2.35 4.25
C ALA A 56 -29.78 1.29 3.52
N ILE A 57 -30.32 0.07 3.35
CA ILE A 57 -29.64 -1.00 2.60
C ILE A 57 -29.42 -0.61 1.13
N ILE A 58 -30.43 -0.04 0.47
CA ILE A 58 -30.31 0.42 -0.92
C ILE A 58 -29.28 1.55 -1.03
N SER A 59 -29.29 2.50 -0.11
CA SER A 59 -28.38 3.64 -0.10
C SER A 59 -26.94 3.20 0.15
N ASP A 60 -26.69 2.25 1.06
CA ASP A 60 -25.38 1.61 1.26
C ASP A 60 -24.88 0.92 -0.02
N LYS A 61 -25.75 0.17 -0.71
CA LYS A 61 -25.37 -0.48 -1.97
C LYS A 61 -25.07 0.53 -3.06
N ASN A 62 -25.85 1.60 -3.17
CA ASN A 62 -25.58 2.66 -4.13
C ASN A 62 -24.25 3.38 -3.84
N ALA A 63 -23.92 3.60 -2.57
CA ALA A 63 -22.64 4.17 -2.16
C ALA A 63 -21.46 3.25 -2.54
N GLN A 64 -21.58 1.94 -2.29
CA GLN A 64 -20.56 0.96 -2.69
C GLN A 64 -20.38 0.89 -4.21
N ILE A 65 -21.47 0.97 -4.99
CA ILE A 65 -21.39 1.03 -6.45
C ILE A 65 -20.70 2.32 -6.90
N ALA A 66 -20.99 3.46 -6.27
CA ALA A 66 -20.33 4.71 -6.59
C ALA A 66 -18.84 4.69 -6.27
N GLU A 67 -18.45 4.07 -5.16
CA GLU A 67 -17.04 3.84 -4.84
C GLU A 67 -16.38 3.02 -5.95
N ILE A 68 -16.93 1.85 -6.29
CA ILE A 68 -16.37 0.99 -7.35
C ILE A 68 -16.26 1.72 -8.70
N ALA A 69 -17.27 2.52 -9.07
CA ALA A 69 -17.23 3.30 -10.30
C ALA A 69 -16.08 4.33 -10.29
N ASN A 70 -15.84 4.98 -9.16
CA ASN A 70 -14.75 5.95 -9.00
C ASN A 70 -13.37 5.30 -8.95
N GLN A 71 -13.26 4.04 -8.50
CA GLN A 71 -12.00 3.29 -8.44
C GLN A 71 -11.39 2.99 -9.82
N VAL A 72 -12.11 3.24 -10.92
CA VAL A 72 -11.56 3.16 -12.30
C VAL A 72 -10.70 4.38 -12.62
N ASN A 73 -10.96 5.53 -12.00
CA ASN A 73 -10.18 6.74 -12.22
C ASN A 73 -8.86 6.66 -11.42
N PRO A 74 -7.67 6.72 -12.06
CA PRO A 74 -6.38 6.68 -11.37
C PRO A 74 -6.20 7.73 -10.28
N ASP A 75 -6.83 8.91 -10.41
CA ASP A 75 -6.71 10.00 -9.43
C ASP A 75 -7.37 9.65 -8.09
N TYR A 76 -8.47 8.88 -8.16
CA TYR A 76 -9.28 8.47 -7.01
C TYR A 76 -9.00 7.04 -6.54
N ALA A 77 -8.47 6.19 -7.42
CA ALA A 77 -8.23 4.80 -7.12
C ALA A 77 -7.28 4.60 -5.93
N ASP A 78 -7.56 3.60 -5.11
CA ASP A 78 -6.73 3.21 -3.98
C ASP A 78 -6.64 1.68 -3.80
N GLY A 79 -5.80 1.27 -2.84
CA GLY A 79 -5.59 -0.13 -2.48
C GLY A 79 -5.39 -1.05 -3.69
N ARG A 80 -6.19 -2.13 -3.75
CA ARG A 80 -6.10 -3.14 -4.81
C ARG A 80 -6.45 -2.61 -6.20
N TRP A 81 -7.28 -1.57 -6.29
CA TRP A 81 -7.72 -1.00 -7.56
C TRP A 81 -6.60 -0.16 -8.16
N GLN A 82 -5.95 0.68 -7.35
CA GLN A 82 -4.74 1.39 -7.76
C GLN A 82 -3.63 0.42 -8.20
N ASP A 83 -3.42 -0.67 -7.44
CA ASP A 83 -2.46 -1.70 -7.81
C ASP A 83 -2.82 -2.40 -9.13
N ALA A 84 -4.11 -2.61 -9.40
CA ALA A 84 -4.57 -3.18 -10.67
C ALA A 84 -4.35 -2.22 -11.85
N ILE A 85 -4.63 -0.92 -11.68
CA ILE A 85 -4.35 0.12 -12.69
C ILE A 85 -2.85 0.19 -12.97
N ALA A 86 -2.02 0.19 -11.93
CA ALA A 86 -0.57 0.24 -12.08
C ALA A 86 0.01 -1.00 -12.78
N LYS A 87 -0.60 -2.18 -12.59
CA LYS A 87 -0.21 -3.41 -13.30
C LYS A 87 -0.38 -3.31 -14.82
N ILE A 88 -1.30 -2.48 -15.33
CA ILE A 88 -1.42 -2.18 -16.77
C ILE A 88 -0.11 -1.59 -17.30
N TYR A 89 0.61 -0.85 -16.45
CA TYR A 89 1.91 -0.25 -16.75
C TYR A 89 3.10 -1.11 -16.26
N PHE A 90 2.87 -2.39 -15.96
CA PHE A 90 3.87 -3.32 -15.44
C PHE A 90 4.52 -2.88 -14.11
N LEU A 91 3.85 -2.00 -13.35
CA LEU A 91 4.32 -1.54 -12.05
C LEU A 91 3.68 -2.36 -10.94
N THR A 92 4.50 -2.73 -9.96
CA THR A 92 4.05 -3.31 -8.68
C THR A 92 4.42 -2.36 -7.55
N ARG A 93 3.58 -2.31 -6.51
CA ARG A 93 3.86 -1.51 -5.31
C ARG A 93 5.12 -2.00 -4.64
N ILE A 94 5.96 -1.07 -4.21
CA ILE A 94 7.19 -1.46 -3.53
C ILE A 94 6.83 -1.86 -2.07
N PRO A 95 7.09 -3.11 -1.63
CA PRO A 95 6.65 -3.60 -0.33
C PRO A 95 7.41 -2.94 0.81
N SER A 96 6.90 -3.00 2.03
CA SER A 96 7.69 -2.62 3.21
C SER A 96 8.88 -3.56 3.38
N ALA A 97 9.97 -3.04 3.94
CA ALA A 97 11.17 -3.83 4.24
C ALA A 97 11.67 -3.47 5.64
N GLY A 98 12.02 -4.49 6.42
CA GLY A 98 12.71 -4.30 7.70
C GLY A 98 14.17 -3.94 7.48
N THR A 99 14.76 -3.25 8.46
CA THR A 99 16.19 -2.95 8.47
C THR A 99 17.01 -4.24 8.49
N VAL A 100 17.98 -4.34 7.59
CA VAL A 100 18.86 -5.51 7.45
C VAL A 100 20.21 -5.20 8.08
N VAL A 101 20.67 -6.07 8.98
CA VAL A 101 21.92 -5.90 9.73
C VAL A 101 22.75 -7.17 9.59
N THR A 102 24.01 -7.00 9.20
CA THR A 102 24.99 -8.08 9.27
C THR A 102 25.61 -8.09 10.66
N ALA A 103 25.41 -9.18 11.40
CA ALA A 103 25.88 -9.32 12.77
C ALA A 103 26.87 -10.46 12.91
N THR A 104 27.81 -10.30 13.82
CA THR A 104 28.74 -11.33 14.27
C THR A 104 28.16 -11.97 15.52
N VAL A 105 27.88 -13.26 15.45
CA VAL A 105 27.48 -14.08 16.60
C VAL A 105 28.70 -14.80 17.13
N THR A 106 28.83 -14.89 18.46
CA THR A 106 29.94 -15.58 19.14
C THR A 106 29.39 -16.66 20.06
N GLY A 107 30.09 -17.78 20.16
CA GLY A 107 29.65 -18.89 21.00
C GLY A 107 30.49 -20.15 20.84
N LEU A 108 29.92 -21.28 21.28
CA LEU A 108 30.55 -22.59 21.21
C LEU A 108 30.70 -23.05 19.75
N ASN A 109 31.86 -23.61 19.41
CA ASN A 109 32.10 -24.22 18.10
C ASN A 109 31.10 -25.36 17.85
N GLY A 110 30.47 -25.36 16.67
CA GLY A 110 29.43 -26.30 16.30
C GLY A 110 28.00 -25.87 16.64
N THR A 111 27.81 -24.74 17.33
CA THR A 111 26.47 -24.18 17.57
C THR A 111 25.85 -23.71 16.26
N VAL A 112 24.64 -24.18 15.96
CA VAL A 112 23.87 -23.76 14.79
C VAL A 112 22.95 -22.60 15.19
N ILE A 113 23.04 -21.49 14.47
CA ILE A 113 22.09 -20.39 14.50
C ILE A 113 21.07 -20.62 13.36
N PRO A 114 19.86 -21.11 13.67
CA PRO A 114 18.86 -21.41 12.66
C PRO A 114 18.23 -20.12 12.10
N VAL A 115 17.68 -20.22 10.90
CA VAL A 115 16.73 -19.22 10.38
C VAL A 115 15.59 -19.09 11.39
N GLY A 116 15.21 -17.86 11.72
CA GLY A 116 14.23 -17.59 12.77
C GLY A 116 14.82 -17.31 14.17
N ALA A 117 16.14 -17.44 14.36
CA ALA A 117 16.79 -16.99 15.59
C ALA A 117 16.55 -15.48 15.82
N GLN A 118 16.35 -15.06 17.07
CA GLN A 118 15.97 -13.68 17.39
C GLN A 118 17.01 -12.98 18.25
N ALA A 119 17.35 -11.75 17.86
CA ALA A 119 18.21 -10.82 18.58
C ALA A 119 17.48 -9.49 18.79
N GLN A 120 17.96 -8.67 19.71
CA GLN A 120 17.36 -7.42 20.10
C GLN A 120 18.41 -6.32 20.21
N ASN A 121 18.02 -5.11 19.85
CA ASN A 121 18.73 -3.89 20.24
C ASN A 121 18.30 -3.49 21.65
N SER A 122 19.19 -3.56 22.63
CA SER A 122 18.87 -3.27 24.03
C SER A 122 18.39 -1.84 24.28
N SER A 123 18.86 -0.88 23.47
CA SER A 123 18.59 0.54 23.67
C SER A 123 17.22 0.97 23.16
N THR A 124 16.76 0.36 22.07
CA THR A 124 15.47 0.69 21.44
C THR A 124 14.38 -0.36 21.67
N GLY A 125 14.78 -1.58 22.04
CA GLY A 125 13.89 -2.74 22.18
C GLY A 125 13.54 -3.43 20.86
N ASP A 126 14.08 -2.99 19.72
CA ASP A 126 13.76 -3.54 18.40
C ASP A 126 14.24 -4.98 18.25
N ILE A 127 13.37 -5.84 17.74
CA ILE A 127 13.63 -7.27 17.54
C ILE A 127 14.02 -7.53 16.08
N TYR A 128 15.07 -8.31 15.89
CA TYR A 128 15.57 -8.75 14.60
C TYR A 128 15.55 -10.27 14.53
N THR A 129 15.23 -10.81 13.34
CA THR A 129 15.17 -12.24 13.07
C THR A 129 16.23 -12.63 12.03
N CYS A 130 16.92 -13.74 12.28
CA CYS A 130 17.90 -14.32 11.39
C CYS A 130 17.25 -14.83 10.10
N THR A 131 17.71 -14.32 8.95
CA THR A 131 17.21 -14.72 7.62
C THR A 131 18.13 -15.70 6.92
N SER A 132 19.42 -15.70 7.25
CA SER A 132 20.40 -16.68 6.79
C SER A 132 21.02 -17.42 7.97
N GLY A 133 20.61 -18.66 8.22
CA GLY A 133 21.23 -19.46 9.29
C GLY A 133 22.72 -19.70 9.04
N ALA A 134 23.50 -19.84 10.11
CA ALA A 134 24.93 -20.15 10.05
C ALA A 134 25.34 -21.04 11.23
N THR A 135 26.49 -21.69 11.12
CA THR A 135 27.10 -22.46 12.22
C THR A 135 28.33 -21.74 12.72
N ILE A 136 28.48 -21.63 14.04
CA ILE A 136 29.65 -21.06 14.69
C ILE A 136 30.83 -22.00 14.46
N GLY A 137 31.86 -21.50 13.79
CA GLY A 137 33.05 -22.28 13.46
C GLY A 137 34.07 -22.36 14.60
N VAL A 138 35.23 -22.94 14.30
CA VAL A 138 36.35 -23.09 15.24
C VAL A 138 36.90 -21.77 15.77
N SER A 139 36.67 -20.66 15.06
CA SER A 139 37.02 -19.31 15.52
C SER A 139 36.16 -18.82 16.69
N GLY A 140 35.10 -19.55 17.05
CA GLY A 140 34.13 -19.14 18.07
C GLY A 140 33.15 -18.08 17.59
N SER A 141 33.15 -17.72 16.31
CA SER A 141 32.24 -16.73 15.73
C SER A 141 31.71 -17.11 14.35
N ALA A 142 30.58 -16.51 13.97
CA ALA A 142 30.02 -16.58 12.61
C ALA A 142 29.36 -15.25 12.23
N THR A 143 29.27 -14.97 10.94
CA THR A 143 28.57 -13.80 10.41
C THR A 143 27.20 -14.21 9.87
N VAL A 144 26.16 -13.51 10.31
CA VAL A 144 24.76 -13.86 10.11
C VAL A 144 23.98 -12.61 9.73
N VAL A 145 23.01 -12.74 8.83
CA VAL A 145 22.14 -11.62 8.45
C VAL A 145 20.85 -11.67 9.27
N PHE A 146 20.56 -10.55 9.91
CA PHE A 146 19.37 -10.32 10.70
C PHE A 146 18.50 -9.23 10.04
N THR A 147 17.19 -9.37 10.12
CA THR A 147 16.23 -8.40 9.59
C THR A 147 15.23 -8.01 10.68
N ALA A 148 14.96 -6.71 10.82
CA ALA A 148 13.99 -6.21 11.79
C ALA A 148 12.61 -6.83 11.57
N VAL A 149 11.97 -7.27 12.65
CA VAL A 149 10.63 -7.90 12.61
C VAL A 149 9.57 -6.87 12.22
N VAL A 150 9.68 -5.65 12.75
CA VAL A 150 8.81 -4.53 12.39
C VAL A 150 9.38 -3.84 11.15
N PRO A 151 8.67 -3.85 10.01
CA PRO A 151 9.12 -3.17 8.81
C PRO A 151 9.08 -1.64 8.97
N GLY A 152 10.07 -0.95 8.41
CA GLY A 152 10.17 0.50 8.53
C GLY A 152 11.61 0.99 8.57
N PRO A 153 11.81 2.31 8.54
CA PRO A 153 13.12 2.94 8.60
C PRO A 153 13.65 2.97 10.03
N THR A 154 13.85 1.81 10.64
CA THR A 154 14.43 1.69 11.99
C THR A 154 15.94 1.68 11.89
N ALA A 155 16.63 2.70 12.39
CA ALA A 155 18.08 2.72 12.34
C ALA A 155 18.69 1.70 13.31
N CYS A 156 19.62 0.87 12.82
CA CYS A 156 20.47 0.03 13.66
C CYS A 156 21.91 0.54 13.54
N ALA A 157 22.37 1.33 14.50
CA ALA A 157 23.74 1.83 14.53
C ALA A 157 24.75 0.67 14.75
N SER A 158 26.02 0.92 14.48
CA SER A 158 27.09 -0.03 14.82
C SER A 158 27.05 -0.38 16.31
N GLY A 159 27.16 -1.66 16.63
CA GLY A 159 27.12 -2.18 18.00
C GLY A 159 25.74 -2.17 18.66
N ALA A 160 24.70 -1.69 17.98
CA ALA A 160 23.37 -1.57 18.57
C ALA A 160 22.60 -2.90 18.66
N LEU A 161 22.96 -3.91 17.84
CA LEU A 161 22.38 -5.25 17.96
C LEU A 161 23.24 -6.09 18.91
N ASP A 162 22.93 -6.03 20.20
CA ASP A 162 23.82 -6.48 21.28
C ASP A 162 23.24 -7.61 22.15
N THR A 163 21.93 -7.86 22.08
CA THR A 163 21.22 -8.72 23.01
C THR A 163 20.59 -9.92 22.29
N ILE A 164 20.70 -11.10 22.89
CA ILE A 164 20.03 -12.32 22.40
C ILE A 164 18.60 -12.32 22.96
N TYR A 165 17.59 -12.32 22.09
CA TYR A 165 16.19 -12.28 22.52
C TYR A 165 15.66 -13.68 22.87
N ARG A 166 15.95 -14.67 22.03
CA ARG A 166 15.58 -16.07 22.28
C ARG A 166 16.84 -16.91 22.46
N LEU A 167 17.03 -17.43 23.68
CA LEU A 167 18.21 -18.20 24.04
C LEU A 167 18.37 -19.45 23.17
N ILE A 168 19.57 -19.63 22.61
CA ILE A 168 20.01 -20.85 21.94
C ILE A 168 21.22 -21.37 22.71
N PRO A 169 21.20 -22.61 23.23
CA PRO A 169 22.35 -23.17 23.93
C PRO A 169 23.61 -23.13 23.06
N GLY A 170 24.68 -22.54 23.60
CA GLY A 170 25.95 -22.37 22.89
C GLY A 170 26.06 -21.09 22.05
N TRP A 171 25.06 -20.20 22.07
CA TRP A 171 25.15 -18.84 21.55
C TRP A 171 25.32 -17.86 22.72
N ASP A 172 26.46 -17.17 22.77
CA ASP A 172 26.85 -16.35 23.92
C ASP A 172 26.61 -14.86 23.71
N THR A 173 27.04 -14.31 22.57
CA THR A 173 26.91 -12.87 22.28
C THR A 173 26.59 -12.58 20.81
N ILE A 174 26.07 -11.38 20.56
CA ILE A 174 25.86 -10.82 19.22
C ILE A 174 26.33 -9.37 19.20
N THR A 175 26.92 -8.95 18.08
CA THR A 175 27.23 -7.55 17.82
C THR A 175 27.27 -7.28 16.32
N ASN A 176 26.96 -6.06 15.87
CA ASN A 176 27.12 -5.65 14.48
C ASN A 176 28.27 -4.64 14.34
N ALA A 177 29.23 -4.92 13.46
CA ALA A 177 30.41 -4.07 13.27
C ALA A 177 30.14 -2.81 12.43
N SER A 178 29.05 -2.80 11.67
CA SER A 178 28.62 -1.68 10.84
C SER A 178 27.13 -1.41 11.05
N ALA A 179 26.70 -0.20 10.71
CA ALA A 179 25.28 0.15 10.72
C ALA A 179 24.48 -0.71 9.73
N GLY A 180 23.24 -1.03 10.09
CA GLY A 180 22.32 -1.75 9.22
C GLY A 180 21.89 -0.93 8.00
N ALA A 181 21.55 -1.63 6.93
CA ALA A 181 20.82 -1.05 5.81
C ALA A 181 19.37 -0.77 6.27
N VAL A 182 19.06 0.52 6.45
CA VAL A 182 17.77 0.99 6.97
C VAL A 182 16.63 0.53 6.07
N GLY A 183 15.60 -0.04 6.70
CA GLY A 183 14.39 -0.48 6.02
C GLY A 183 13.54 0.69 5.54
N ARG A 184 12.31 0.38 5.12
CA ARG A 184 11.36 1.36 4.61
C ARG A 184 9.93 0.91 4.80
N TYR A 185 9.04 1.88 4.88
CA TYR A 185 7.61 1.62 4.86
C TYR A 185 7.15 1.14 3.48
N ALA A 186 5.97 0.55 3.46
CA ALA A 186 5.29 0.24 2.20
C ALA A 186 5.03 1.56 1.46
N GLU A 187 5.18 1.53 0.15
CA GLU A 187 4.94 2.69 -0.68
C GLU A 187 3.48 3.18 -0.52
N THR A 188 3.32 4.47 -0.23
CA THR A 188 2.00 5.09 -0.03
C THR A 188 1.22 5.22 -1.34
N ARG A 189 -0.08 5.52 -1.25
CA ARG A 189 -0.93 5.78 -2.43
C ARG A 189 -0.36 6.90 -3.31
N GLN A 190 0.10 7.99 -2.69
CA GLN A 190 0.58 9.17 -3.39
C GLN A 190 1.94 8.94 -4.05
N GLU A 191 2.88 8.31 -3.34
CA GLU A 191 4.19 7.95 -3.91
C GLU A 191 4.02 7.00 -5.10
N PHE A 192 3.15 5.99 -4.97
CA PHE A 192 2.90 5.04 -6.04
C PHE A 192 2.28 5.69 -7.28
N GLU A 193 1.33 6.61 -7.09
CA GLU A 193 0.73 7.34 -8.20
C GLU A 193 1.73 8.27 -8.88
N THR A 194 2.58 8.93 -8.11
CA THR A 194 3.65 9.80 -8.62
C THR A 194 4.62 8.98 -9.48
N ARG A 195 5.01 7.78 -9.01
CA ARG A 195 5.85 6.86 -9.77
C ARG A 195 5.15 6.32 -11.01
N ARG A 196 3.85 6.00 -10.93
CA ARG A 196 3.05 5.58 -12.09
C ARG A 196 3.01 6.68 -13.15
N ALA A 197 2.70 7.91 -12.77
CA ALA A 197 2.67 9.06 -13.68
C ALA A 197 4.04 9.30 -14.35
N ALA A 198 5.13 9.22 -13.58
CA ALA A 198 6.49 9.31 -14.12
C ALA A 198 6.82 8.17 -15.10
N SER A 199 6.36 6.94 -14.83
CA SER A 199 6.53 5.80 -15.73
C SER A 199 5.78 5.97 -17.05
N VAL A 200 4.58 6.57 -17.01
CA VAL A 200 3.84 6.93 -18.24
C VAL A 200 4.60 7.98 -19.04
N ALA A 201 5.15 9.00 -18.37
CA ALA A 201 5.96 10.03 -19.02
C ALA A 201 7.24 9.47 -19.67
N LEU A 202 7.87 8.48 -19.04
CA LEU A 202 9.05 7.76 -19.58
C LEU A 202 8.72 6.94 -20.84
N ASN A 203 7.55 6.29 -20.88
CA ASN A 203 7.12 5.47 -22.03
C ASN A 203 6.67 6.29 -23.26
N SER A 204 6.59 7.62 -23.14
CA SER A 204 6.31 8.48 -24.28
C SER A 204 7.58 8.58 -25.14
N ASN A 205 7.55 8.03 -26.35
CA ASN A 205 8.68 8.15 -27.27
C ASN A 205 8.52 9.47 -28.05
N GLY A 206 9.28 10.51 -27.66
CA GLY A 206 9.42 11.74 -28.47
C GLY A 206 8.93 13.05 -27.82
N SER A 207 8.37 13.03 -26.61
CA SER A 207 8.15 14.29 -25.88
C SER A 207 9.44 14.77 -25.20
N VAL A 208 9.64 16.08 -25.08
CA VAL A 208 10.82 16.68 -24.39
C VAL A 208 10.99 16.10 -22.99
N GLN A 209 9.88 15.90 -22.27
CA GLN A 209 9.88 15.36 -20.92
C GLN A 209 10.32 13.89 -20.86
N SER A 210 10.07 13.14 -21.93
CA SER A 210 10.49 11.74 -22.03
C SER A 210 11.96 11.61 -22.35
N VAL A 211 12.49 12.48 -23.22
CA VAL A 211 13.93 12.57 -23.46
C VAL A 211 14.65 12.98 -22.17
N TYR A 212 14.13 13.99 -21.46
CA TYR A 212 14.64 14.40 -20.14
C TYR A 212 14.71 13.24 -19.15
N ALA A 213 13.60 12.53 -18.98
CA ALA A 213 13.49 11.45 -17.99
C ALA A 213 14.39 10.25 -18.35
N ASN A 214 14.51 9.89 -19.64
CA ASN A 214 15.41 8.84 -20.09
C ASN A 214 16.88 9.19 -19.85
N VAL A 215 17.28 10.46 -20.02
CA VAL A 215 18.65 10.90 -19.75
C VAL A 215 18.98 10.85 -18.26
N LEU A 216 18.06 11.23 -17.37
CA LEU A 216 18.26 11.11 -15.93
C LEU A 216 18.31 9.66 -15.43
N ALA A 217 17.69 8.72 -16.15
CA ALA A 217 17.73 7.30 -15.80
C ALA A 217 19.09 6.64 -16.09
N VAL A 218 20.00 7.29 -16.81
CA VAL A 218 21.34 6.78 -17.10
C VAL A 218 22.24 6.90 -15.86
N SER A 219 22.82 5.79 -15.43
CA SER A 219 23.74 5.74 -14.28
C SER A 219 24.92 6.70 -14.46
N GLY A 220 25.12 7.61 -13.50
CA GLY A 220 26.19 8.62 -13.51
C GLY A 220 25.76 10.02 -13.95
N VAL A 221 24.51 10.22 -14.37
CA VAL A 221 23.97 11.55 -14.69
C VAL A 221 23.51 12.25 -13.42
N LEU A 222 24.07 13.44 -13.16
CA LEU A 222 23.76 14.27 -11.97
C LEU A 222 22.66 15.31 -12.24
N SER A 223 22.53 15.77 -13.48
CA SER A 223 21.53 16.75 -13.91
C SER A 223 21.35 16.69 -15.42
N ALA A 224 20.15 17.01 -15.89
CA ALA A 224 19.81 17.15 -17.30
C ALA A 224 18.95 18.40 -17.48
N TYR A 225 18.91 18.92 -18.71
CA TYR A 225 17.99 19.97 -19.14
C TYR A 225 17.55 19.63 -20.56
N ALA A 226 16.24 19.68 -20.83
CA ALA A 226 15.69 19.35 -22.14
C ALA A 226 14.72 20.43 -22.57
N ILE A 227 14.86 20.86 -23.82
CA ILE A 227 13.99 21.83 -24.49
C ILE A 227 13.66 21.33 -25.89
N ASP A 228 12.48 21.72 -26.35
CA ASP A 228 12.04 21.59 -27.74
C ASP A 228 12.63 22.77 -28.53
N ASN A 229 13.14 22.48 -29.74
CA ASN A 229 13.40 23.51 -30.74
C ASN A 229 12.30 23.46 -31.80
N PRO A 230 11.34 24.39 -31.79
CA PRO A 230 10.20 24.36 -32.69
C PRO A 230 10.54 24.98 -34.05
N THR A 231 11.78 25.41 -34.27
CA THR A 231 12.23 26.09 -35.49
C THR A 231 12.99 25.14 -36.42
N SER A 232 12.99 25.46 -37.71
CA SER A 232 13.77 24.72 -38.72
C SER A 232 15.26 25.13 -38.77
N ALA A 233 15.75 25.83 -37.75
CA ALA A 233 17.13 26.30 -37.66
C ALA A 233 17.75 25.88 -36.31
N PRO A 234 19.07 25.67 -36.23
CA PRO A 234 19.73 25.38 -34.94
C PRO A 234 19.58 26.57 -33.99
N VAL A 235 19.01 26.32 -32.80
CA VAL A 235 18.98 27.27 -31.69
C VAL A 235 19.88 26.68 -30.60
N THR A 236 20.95 27.39 -30.26
CA THR A 236 21.89 27.04 -29.18
C THR A 236 21.49 27.71 -27.87
#